data_AF-A0A2G9UAA4-F1
#
_entry.id   AF-A0A2G9UAA4-F1
#
_cell.length_a   1.000
_cell.length_b   1.000
_cell.length_c   1.000
_cell.angle_alpha   90.00
_cell.angle_beta   90.00
_cell.angle_gamma   90.00
#
_symmetry.space_group_name_H-M   'P 1'
#
loop_
_entity.id
_entity.type
_entity.pdbx_description
1 polymer ?
#
loop_
_entity_poly.entity_id
_entity_poly.type
_entity_poly.pdbx_seq_one_letter_code
_entity_poly.pdbx_strand_id
1 'polypeptide(L)'
;MIHGYGRTFTQSLWKGLKRTTTYERKCQTCSDVVKGKTHVLFLHMGQPRTEYYAKGFLRKSANTFYQIPKKLERYIPMTFLVNGRVRDAIAKYGEAGCIEEPLTTFTNRIQGSLNTIMPEFGNISCSSAFLFDDPSIDEELVNLGKNGYNHIVVFPLYPHFSCARSGFLLNEVERVLQTFTIPATVDEREVLCERIVPKSSSSFHVSALHRWSNHPIVSEYWLDIIQKHRDDVGGVVFCAPSIRGYNSKAYRRSVWSTCERIMAGLDDSYPWRLSFFNAWDQWNLPLRDSVKAQTKRLTACVASGKQIALIPVSSILPDFNTFSVLPNITKSLLAQKSDIVIDDVYLEYR
;
A
#
# COMPACT_ATOMS: atom_id res chain seq x y z
N MET A 1 -59.51 -43.52 13.11
CA MET A 1 -59.72 -43.31 14.56
C MET A 1 -59.06 -41.98 14.91
N ILE A 2 -59.75 -40.83 14.97
CA ILE A 2 -60.76 -40.40 15.98
C ILE A 2 -60.14 -40.50 17.38
N HIS A 3 -60.00 -39.48 18.24
CA HIS A 3 -60.29 -38.03 18.34
C HIS A 3 -59.30 -37.52 19.44
N GLY A 4 -58.83 -36.28 19.54
CA GLY A 4 -59.54 -35.00 19.50
C GLY A 4 -59.79 -34.48 20.92
N TYR A 5 -59.37 -33.24 21.21
CA TYR A 5 -59.87 -32.22 22.18
C TYR A 5 -58.67 -31.36 22.64
N GLY A 6 -58.59 -30.04 22.49
CA GLY A 6 -59.46 -29.05 21.88
C GLY A 6 -59.31 -27.68 22.58
N ARG A 7 -59.01 -26.63 21.78
CA ARG A 7 -59.57 -25.24 21.84
C ARG A 7 -59.15 -24.34 23.03
N THR A 8 -58.94 -23.01 22.94
CA THR A 8 -59.26 -21.96 21.92
C THR A 8 -58.66 -20.59 22.31
N PHE A 9 -58.54 -19.70 21.30
CA PHE A 9 -58.57 -18.21 21.35
C PHE A 9 -57.37 -17.47 21.99
N THR A 10 -56.70 -16.51 21.34
CA THR A 10 -57.22 -15.36 20.58
C THR A 10 -56.30 -14.94 19.42
N GLN A 11 -56.90 -14.71 18.25
CA GLN A 11 -56.36 -13.82 17.21
C GLN A 11 -56.62 -12.39 17.64
N SER A 12 -55.60 -11.53 17.75
CA SER A 12 -55.76 -10.10 17.49
C SER A 12 -54.42 -9.39 17.31
N LEU A 13 -54.40 -8.46 16.34
CA LEU A 13 -53.52 -7.30 16.27
C LEU A 13 -52.04 -7.52 15.87
N TRP A 14 -51.87 -8.13 14.70
CA TRP A 14 -50.86 -7.63 13.75
C TRP A 14 -51.30 -6.26 13.22
N LYS A 15 -50.83 -5.18 13.85
CA LYS A 15 -50.84 -3.83 13.27
C LYS A 15 -49.50 -3.15 13.52
N GLY A 16 -48.72 -3.10 12.44
CA GLY A 16 -47.89 -1.97 12.05
C GLY A 16 -46.97 -1.35 13.10
N LEU A 17 -45.71 -1.79 13.11
CA LEU A 17 -44.59 -0.85 13.19
C LEU A 17 -43.36 -1.44 12.49
N LYS A 18 -43.49 -1.70 11.18
CA LYS A 18 -42.29 -1.76 10.31
C LYS A 18 -41.76 -0.34 10.20
N ARG A 19 -40.87 0.04 11.13
CA ARG A 19 -39.91 1.12 10.89
C ARG A 19 -38.98 0.63 9.78
N THR A 20 -39.38 0.84 8.53
CA THR A 20 -38.43 0.94 7.43
C THR A 20 -37.57 2.16 7.71
N THR A 21 -36.45 1.96 8.40
CA THR A 21 -35.33 2.88 8.35
C THR A 21 -34.76 2.81 6.95
N THR A 22 -35.33 3.61 6.06
CA THR A 22 -34.63 4.08 4.85
C THR A 22 -33.42 4.87 5.35
N TYR A 23 -32.33 4.15 5.59
CA TYR A 23 -30.99 4.74 5.60
C TYR A 23 -30.72 5.12 4.14
N GLU A 24 -31.22 6.28 3.73
CA GLU A 24 -30.65 7.02 2.62
C GLU A 24 -29.21 7.32 2.99
N ARG A 25 -28.33 6.37 2.69
CA ARG A 25 -26.91 6.63 2.56
C ARG A 25 -26.83 7.59 1.38
N LYS A 26 -26.88 8.90 1.66
CA LYS A 26 -26.32 9.89 0.75
C LYS A 26 -24.88 9.44 0.55
N CYS A 27 -24.66 8.70 -0.54
CA CYS A 27 -23.37 8.57 -1.16
C CYS A 27 -23.08 10.01 -1.56
N GLN A 28 -22.41 10.73 -0.67
CA GLN A 28 -21.98 12.10 -0.90
C GLN A 28 -20.98 11.98 -2.04
N THR A 29 -21.49 12.17 -3.25
CA THR A 29 -20.71 12.45 -4.43
C THR A 29 -19.70 13.52 -4.04
N CYS A 30 -18.42 13.31 -4.35
CA CYS A 30 -17.41 14.37 -4.31
C CYS A 30 -17.93 15.56 -5.12
N SER A 31 -18.54 16.56 -4.49
CA SER A 31 -19.01 17.75 -5.21
C SER A 31 -18.83 19.06 -4.47
N ASP A 32 -18.49 19.04 -3.19
CA ASP A 32 -18.07 20.26 -2.50
C ASP A 32 -16.54 20.33 -2.61
N VAL A 33 -16.06 20.97 -3.68
CA VAL A 33 -14.65 21.32 -3.82
C VAL A 33 -14.26 22.16 -2.59
N VAL A 34 -13.38 21.63 -1.75
CA VAL A 34 -12.86 22.37 -0.60
C VAL A 34 -12.05 23.54 -1.14
N LYS A 35 -12.59 24.75 -0.99
CA LYS A 35 -11.93 25.97 -1.47
C LYS A 35 -10.77 26.32 -0.53
N GLY A 36 -9.59 26.57 -1.10
CA GLY A 36 -8.43 27.06 -0.35
C GLY A 36 -7.14 26.30 -0.65
N LYS A 37 -6.14 26.46 0.22
CA LYS A 37 -4.82 25.85 0.05
C LYS A 37 -4.92 24.34 0.26
N THR A 38 -4.53 23.58 -0.75
CA THR A 38 -4.52 22.11 -0.71
C THR A 38 -3.10 21.58 -0.60
N HIS A 39 -2.92 20.57 0.25
CA HIS A 39 -1.66 19.85 0.39
C HIS A 39 -1.85 18.35 0.16
N VAL A 40 -0.99 17.74 -0.65
CA VAL A 40 -0.94 16.29 -0.84
C VAL A 40 0.23 15.70 -0.06
N LEU A 41 -0.08 14.90 0.95
CA LEU A 41 0.91 14.22 1.79
C LEU A 41 1.07 12.77 1.33
N PHE A 42 2.19 12.49 0.67
CA PHE A 42 2.56 11.12 0.30
C PHE A 42 3.12 10.35 1.49
N LEU A 43 2.63 9.12 1.70
CA LEU A 43 3.04 8.29 2.82
C LEU A 43 3.81 7.06 2.37
N HIS A 44 4.93 6.83 3.04
CA HIS A 44 5.76 5.66 2.85
C HIS A 44 6.21 5.07 4.20
N MET A 45 6.55 3.79 4.26
CA MET A 45 7.01 3.16 5.51
C MET A 45 8.38 3.67 5.96
N GLY A 46 9.19 4.18 5.04
CA GLY A 46 10.59 4.52 5.27
C GLY A 46 11.50 3.30 5.15
N GLN A 47 12.81 3.53 5.20
CA GLN A 47 13.83 2.49 5.05
C GLN A 47 14.98 2.71 6.03
N PRO A 48 15.24 1.78 6.95
CA PRO A 48 16.25 2.01 7.97
C PRO A 48 17.64 2.12 7.35
N ARG A 49 18.28 3.27 7.52
CA ARG A 49 19.63 3.55 7.00
C ARG A 49 20.73 2.71 7.67
N THR A 50 20.49 2.23 8.89
CA THR A 50 21.46 1.47 9.68
C THR A 50 20.79 0.33 10.43
N GLU A 51 21.58 -0.66 10.87
CA GLU A 51 21.09 -1.75 11.72
C GLU A 51 20.45 -1.22 13.02
N TYR A 52 20.91 -0.08 13.53
CA TYR A 52 20.35 0.55 14.72
C TYR A 52 18.88 0.95 14.50
N TYR A 53 18.60 1.68 13.41
CA TYR A 53 17.24 2.08 13.06
C TYR A 53 16.36 0.89 12.66
N ALA A 54 16.95 -0.12 12.02
CA ALA A 54 16.25 -1.33 11.60
C ALA A 54 15.66 -2.10 12.79
N LYS A 55 16.35 -2.12 13.95
CA LYS A 55 15.82 -2.77 15.16
C LYS A 55 14.48 -2.18 15.60
N GLY A 56 14.38 -0.84 15.61
CA GLY A 56 13.15 -0.14 15.97
C GLY A 56 12.04 -0.38 14.94
N PHE A 57 12.37 -0.25 13.66
CA PHE A 57 11.46 -0.53 12.54
C PHE A 57 10.89 -1.93 12.64
N LEU A 58 11.74 -2.95 12.69
CA LEU A 58 11.35 -4.36 12.62
C LEU A 58 10.52 -4.78 13.83
N ARG A 59 10.78 -4.21 15.00
CA ARG A 59 9.97 -4.46 16.19
C ARG A 59 8.55 -3.91 16.02
N LYS A 60 8.40 -2.69 15.51
CA LYS A 60 7.09 -2.09 15.21
C LYS A 60 6.36 -2.81 14.05
N SER A 61 7.10 -3.17 13.00
CA SER A 61 6.57 -3.96 11.87
C SER A 61 6.13 -5.35 12.31
N ALA A 62 6.90 -6.05 13.16
CA ALA A 62 6.53 -7.37 13.65
C ALA A 62 5.23 -7.37 14.46
N ASN A 63 5.02 -6.36 15.32
CA ASN A 63 3.75 -6.21 16.04
C ASN A 63 2.58 -6.00 15.06
N THR A 64 2.77 -5.13 14.07
CA THR A 64 1.77 -4.83 13.03
C THR A 64 1.43 -6.06 12.19
N PHE A 65 2.45 -6.81 11.76
CA PHE A 65 2.32 -7.87 10.77
C PHE A 65 1.93 -9.23 11.38
N TYR A 66 2.49 -9.57 12.55
CA TYR A 66 2.23 -10.83 13.25
C TYR A 66 1.23 -10.71 14.39
N GLN A 67 0.74 -9.50 14.68
CA GLN A 67 -0.20 -9.23 15.79
C GLN A 67 0.29 -9.80 17.12
N ILE A 68 1.60 -9.70 17.36
CA ILE A 68 2.22 -10.23 18.57
C ILE A 68 1.71 -9.42 19.76
N PRO A 69 1.16 -10.06 20.81
CA PRO A 69 0.71 -9.35 22.00
C PRO A 69 1.83 -8.45 22.57
N LYS A 70 1.51 -7.20 22.93
CA LYS A 70 2.50 -6.22 23.43
C LYS A 70 3.39 -6.75 24.56
N LYS A 71 2.83 -7.59 25.44
CA LYS A 71 3.57 -8.23 26.55
C LYS A 71 4.67 -9.19 26.08
N LEU A 72 4.50 -9.77 24.89
CA LEU A 72 5.43 -10.71 24.26
C LEU A 72 6.44 -10.05 23.33
N GLU A 73 6.20 -8.81 22.92
CA GLU A 73 7.05 -8.04 22.01
C GLU A 73 8.50 -7.94 22.50
N ARG A 74 8.70 -7.74 23.81
CA ARG A 74 10.03 -7.65 24.45
C ARG A 74 10.84 -8.96 24.43
N TYR A 75 10.19 -10.09 24.17
CA TYR A 75 10.83 -11.40 24.13
C TYR A 75 11.14 -11.86 22.70
N ILE A 76 10.77 -11.07 21.68
CA ILE A 76 11.18 -11.36 20.31
C ILE A 76 12.70 -11.16 20.25
N PRO A 77 13.51 -12.22 20.05
CA PRO A 77 14.95 -12.06 20.11
C PRO A 77 15.42 -11.20 18.93
N MET A 78 16.14 -10.11 19.24
CA MET A 78 16.55 -9.11 18.25
C MET A 78 17.39 -9.69 17.11
N THR A 79 18.06 -10.82 17.36
CA THR A 79 18.82 -11.61 16.38
C THR A 79 17.94 -12.24 15.30
N PHE A 80 16.67 -12.56 15.59
CA PHE A 80 15.72 -13.03 14.56
C PHE A 80 15.19 -11.89 13.69
N LEU A 81 15.14 -10.67 14.24
CA LEU A 81 14.70 -9.48 13.51
C LEU A 81 15.79 -9.03 12.54
N VAL A 82 16.98 -8.70 13.02
CA VAL A 82 18.10 -8.27 12.17
C VAL A 82 18.89 -9.48 11.68
N ASN A 83 18.30 -10.18 10.71
CA ASN A 83 18.94 -11.32 10.05
C ASN A 83 19.79 -10.89 8.84
N GLY A 84 20.47 -11.85 8.20
CA GLY A 84 21.34 -11.58 7.05
C GLY A 84 20.64 -10.87 5.87
N ARG A 85 19.33 -11.09 5.65
CA ARG A 85 18.56 -10.37 4.61
C ARG A 85 18.47 -8.88 4.93
N VAL A 86 18.19 -8.53 6.18
CA VAL A 86 18.09 -7.13 6.61
C VAL A 86 19.44 -6.44 6.46
N ARG A 87 20.53 -7.09 6.89
CA ARG A 87 21.88 -6.55 6.75
C ARG A 87 22.27 -6.33 5.28
N ASP A 88 21.97 -7.30 4.42
CA ASP A 88 22.19 -7.17 2.97
C ASP A 88 21.37 -6.03 2.36
N ALA A 89 20.11 -5.87 2.75
CA ALA A 89 19.26 -4.79 2.27
C ALA A 89 19.79 -3.41 2.69
N ILE A 90 20.24 -3.27 3.94
CA ILE A 90 20.85 -2.02 4.43
C ILE A 90 22.18 -1.73 3.72
N ALA A 91 23.01 -2.75 3.50
CA ALA A 91 24.28 -2.58 2.79
C ALA A 91 24.06 -2.09 1.35
N LYS A 92 23.16 -2.75 0.61
CA LYS A 92 22.79 -2.34 -0.76
C LYS A 92 22.10 -1.00 -0.82
N TYR A 93 21.42 -0.57 0.25
CA TYR A 93 20.78 0.74 0.30
C TYR A 93 21.81 1.88 0.16
N GLY A 94 22.98 1.73 0.77
CA GLY A 94 24.08 2.70 0.62
C GLY A 94 24.63 2.76 -0.80
N GLU A 95 24.58 1.65 -1.55
CA GLU A 95 25.09 1.55 -2.92
C GLU A 95 24.06 2.01 -3.97
N ALA A 96 22.78 1.69 -3.77
CA ALA A 96 21.69 1.94 -4.71
C ALA A 96 21.12 3.37 -4.66
N GLY A 97 21.55 4.18 -3.69
CA GLY A 97 21.01 5.52 -3.45
C GLY A 97 19.80 5.52 -2.53
N CYS A 98 19.63 6.62 -1.79
CA CYS A 98 18.55 6.80 -0.82
C CYS A 98 17.19 6.94 -1.51
N ILE A 99 16.12 6.34 -0.96
CA ILE A 99 14.75 6.45 -1.53
C ILE A 99 14.24 7.90 -1.58
N GLU A 100 14.85 8.77 -0.77
CA GLU A 100 14.55 10.20 -0.70
C GLU A 100 14.68 10.90 -2.05
N GLU A 101 15.71 10.60 -2.85
CA GLU A 101 15.93 11.29 -4.11
C GLU A 101 14.88 10.93 -5.17
N PRO A 102 14.59 9.64 -5.45
CA PRO A 102 13.48 9.24 -6.31
C PRO A 102 12.13 9.76 -5.81
N LEU A 103 11.89 9.72 -4.50
CA LEU A 103 10.63 10.18 -3.92
C LEU A 103 10.46 11.71 -3.99
N THR A 104 11.53 12.46 -3.77
CA THR A 104 11.53 13.93 -3.92
C THR A 104 11.28 14.31 -5.37
N THR A 105 11.95 13.63 -6.31
CA THR A 105 11.74 13.83 -7.75
C THR A 105 10.30 13.52 -8.14
N PHE A 106 9.75 12.39 -7.67
CA PHE A 106 8.36 12.03 -7.87
C PHE A 106 7.40 13.09 -7.31
N THR A 107 7.61 13.51 -6.05
CA THR A 107 6.77 14.51 -5.37
C THR A 107 6.75 15.83 -6.13
N ASN A 108 7.91 16.33 -6.55
CA ASN A 108 8.04 17.58 -7.30
C ASN A 108 7.36 17.51 -8.67
N ARG A 109 7.50 16.38 -9.38
CA ARG A 109 6.83 16.17 -10.68
C ARG A 109 5.31 16.13 -10.54
N ILE A 110 4.80 15.43 -9.52
CA ILE A 110 3.36 15.40 -9.26
C ILE A 110 2.85 16.78 -8.87
N GLN A 111 3.57 17.51 -8.01
CA GLN A 111 3.21 18.89 -7.66
C GLN A 111 3.10 19.80 -8.88
N GLY A 112 4.10 19.77 -9.78
CA GLY A 112 4.07 20.56 -11.01
C GLY A 112 2.91 20.16 -11.93
N SER A 113 2.66 18.86 -12.07
CA SER A 113 1.57 18.33 -12.89
C SER A 113 0.19 18.70 -12.33
N LEU A 114 -0.02 18.58 -11.02
CA LEU A 114 -1.27 18.94 -10.36
C LEU A 114 -1.57 20.43 -10.50
N ASN A 115 -0.58 21.29 -10.30
CA ASN A 115 -0.75 22.74 -10.48
C ASN A 115 -1.03 23.14 -11.94
N THR A 116 -0.58 22.32 -12.90
CA THR A 116 -0.85 22.55 -14.33
C THR A 116 -2.25 22.06 -14.73
N ILE A 117 -2.64 20.87 -14.26
CA ILE A 117 -3.86 20.17 -14.68
C ILE A 117 -5.08 20.62 -13.88
N MET A 118 -4.90 21.03 -12.61
CA MET A 118 -5.96 21.34 -11.66
C MET A 118 -5.83 22.76 -11.07
N PRO A 119 -5.72 23.82 -11.89
CA PRO A 119 -5.52 25.19 -11.41
C PRO A 119 -6.67 25.72 -10.56
N GLU A 120 -7.87 25.13 -10.66
CA GLU A 120 -9.05 25.50 -9.89
C GLU A 120 -8.92 25.26 -8.37
N PHE A 121 -7.97 24.42 -7.95
CA PHE A 121 -7.63 24.19 -6.54
C PHE A 121 -6.57 25.17 -6.01
N GLY A 122 -6.14 26.13 -6.83
CA GLY A 122 -5.06 27.05 -6.50
C GLY A 122 -3.70 26.34 -6.44
N ASN A 123 -2.76 26.91 -5.70
CA ASN A 123 -1.43 26.31 -5.53
C ASN A 123 -1.51 25.08 -4.62
N ILE A 124 -1.41 23.89 -5.23
CA ILE A 124 -1.31 22.60 -4.56
C ILE A 124 0.17 22.39 -4.20
N SER A 125 0.45 22.20 -2.92
CA SER A 125 1.77 21.74 -2.46
C SER A 125 1.77 20.25 -2.18
N CYS A 126 2.92 19.61 -2.33
CA CYS A 126 3.10 18.20 -2.05
C CYS A 126 4.31 18.01 -1.13
N SER A 127 4.21 17.07 -0.20
CA SER A 127 5.36 16.57 0.56
C SER A 127 5.25 15.07 0.75
N SER A 128 6.32 14.47 1.27
CA SER A 128 6.36 13.07 1.63
C SER A 128 6.69 12.95 3.10
N ALA A 129 6.08 11.98 3.79
CA ALA A 129 6.41 11.66 5.17
C ALA A 129 6.52 10.15 5.36
N PHE A 130 7.37 9.79 6.32
CA PHE A 130 7.70 8.40 6.61
C PHE A 130 7.23 7.98 8.00
N LEU A 131 6.89 6.71 8.11
CA LEU A 131 6.49 6.13 9.40
C LEU A 131 7.69 5.91 10.34
N PHE A 132 8.86 5.58 9.79
CA PHE A 132 10.04 5.18 10.55
C PHE A 132 11.32 5.88 10.08
N ASP A 133 11.18 6.97 9.33
CA ASP A 133 12.28 7.77 8.78
C ASP A 133 11.89 9.26 8.82
N ASP A 134 12.82 10.13 8.41
CA ASP A 134 12.60 11.58 8.38
C ASP A 134 12.31 12.08 6.95
N PRO A 135 11.41 13.07 6.77
CA PRO A 135 10.55 13.67 7.78
C PRO A 135 9.46 12.70 8.24
N SER A 136 9.19 12.69 9.55
CA SER A 136 8.21 11.77 10.13
C SER A 136 6.77 12.23 9.88
N ILE A 137 5.82 11.29 9.87
CA ILE A 137 4.38 11.59 9.77
C ILE A 137 3.92 12.57 10.87
N ASP A 138 4.49 12.45 12.07
CA ASP A 138 4.16 13.29 13.22
C ASP A 138 4.54 14.75 12.98
N GLU A 139 5.82 14.98 12.65
CA GLU A 139 6.37 16.31 12.41
C GLU A 139 5.70 16.99 11.23
N GLU A 140 5.50 16.27 10.13
CA GLU A 140 4.94 16.84 8.91
C GLU A 140 3.47 17.21 9.10
N LEU A 141 2.64 16.35 9.72
CA LEU A 141 1.23 16.70 9.97
C LEU A 141 1.08 17.90 10.92
N VAL A 142 1.92 17.99 11.96
CA VAL A 142 1.93 19.15 12.86
C VAL A 142 2.35 20.42 12.12
N ASN A 143 3.32 20.33 11.22
CA ASN A 143 3.74 21.44 10.37
C ASN A 143 2.61 21.88 9.43
N LEU A 144 1.96 20.94 8.75
CA LEU A 144 0.82 21.22 7.87
C LEU A 144 -0.35 21.88 8.62
N GLY A 145 -0.68 21.41 9.83
CA GLY A 145 -1.72 22.01 10.66
C GLY A 145 -1.44 23.47 11.05
N LYS A 146 -0.15 23.86 11.15
CA LYS A 146 0.27 25.24 11.45
C LYS A 146 0.31 26.14 10.21
N ASN A 147 0.53 25.58 9.02
CA ASN A 147 0.72 26.34 7.78
C ASN A 147 -0.60 26.82 7.12
N GLY A 148 -1.75 26.57 7.76
CA GLY A 148 -3.04 27.11 7.32
C GLY A 148 -3.54 26.50 6.02
N TYR A 149 -3.26 25.21 5.78
CA TYR A 149 -3.91 24.45 4.71
C TYR A 149 -5.40 24.26 5.03
N ASN A 150 -6.23 24.30 4.00
CA ASN A 150 -7.67 24.06 4.12
C ASN A 150 -8.02 22.60 3.84
N HIS A 151 -7.19 21.93 3.03
CA HIS A 151 -7.40 20.55 2.64
C HIS A 151 -6.07 19.80 2.63
N ILE A 152 -6.02 18.70 3.38
CA ILE A 152 -4.91 17.75 3.37
C ILE A 152 -5.40 16.45 2.75
N VAL A 153 -4.76 16.04 1.66
CA VAL A 153 -5.00 14.77 0.97
C VAL A 153 -3.88 13.81 1.35
N VAL A 154 -4.23 12.74 2.05
CA VAL A 154 -3.29 11.73 2.51
C VAL A 154 -3.23 10.59 1.50
N PHE A 155 -2.04 10.31 0.98
CA PHE A 155 -1.83 9.38 -0.13
C PHE A 155 -0.75 8.33 0.22
N PRO A 156 -1.13 7.13 0.67
CA PRO A 156 -0.20 6.00 0.76
C PRO A 156 0.31 5.56 -0.62
N LEU A 157 1.63 5.49 -0.80
CA LEU A 157 2.30 5.12 -2.06
C LEU A 157 2.23 3.60 -2.38
N TYR A 158 1.31 2.87 -1.75
CA TYR A 158 1.06 1.46 -1.99
C TYR A 158 -0.28 1.29 -2.70
N PRO A 159 -0.30 0.96 -4.01
CA PRO A 159 -1.55 0.89 -4.79
C PRO A 159 -2.55 -0.13 -4.23
N HIS A 160 -2.02 -1.29 -3.85
CA HIS A 160 -2.78 -2.41 -3.31
C HIS A 160 -2.96 -2.26 -1.80
N PHE A 161 -4.16 -1.88 -1.40
CA PHE A 161 -4.51 -1.72 0.01
C PHE A 161 -4.28 -3.01 0.81
N SER A 162 -3.64 -2.84 1.97
CA SER A 162 -3.57 -3.87 3.01
C SER A 162 -3.57 -3.20 4.38
N CYS A 163 -4.15 -3.87 5.37
CA CYS A 163 -4.19 -3.36 6.74
C CYS A 163 -2.79 -3.22 7.35
N ALA A 164 -1.85 -4.09 6.96
CA ALA A 164 -0.47 -4.03 7.42
C ALA A 164 0.41 -3.00 6.68
N ARG A 165 -0.10 -2.34 5.63
CA ARG A 165 0.60 -1.25 4.92
C ARG A 165 -0.19 0.04 4.94
N SER A 166 -0.93 0.35 3.87
CA SER A 166 -1.72 1.58 3.73
C SER A 166 -2.66 1.79 4.93
N GLY A 167 -3.30 0.74 5.43
CA GLY A 167 -4.17 0.85 6.61
C GLY A 167 -3.42 1.28 7.87
N PHE A 168 -2.19 0.79 8.08
CA PHE A 168 -1.37 1.18 9.22
C PHE A 168 -0.92 2.64 9.11
N LEU A 169 -0.48 3.07 7.93
CA LEU A 169 -0.11 4.47 7.67
C LEU A 169 -1.27 5.44 7.94
N LEU A 170 -2.47 5.08 7.48
CA LEU A 170 -3.68 5.89 7.72
C LEU A 170 -4.08 5.91 9.20
N ASN A 171 -3.92 4.80 9.92
CA ASN A 171 -4.15 4.77 11.37
C ASN A 171 -3.14 5.64 12.12
N GLU A 172 -1.88 5.68 11.67
CA GLU A 172 -0.87 6.54 12.29
C GLU A 172 -1.18 8.03 12.04
N VAL A 173 -1.60 8.39 10.84
CA VAL A 173 -2.08 9.75 10.54
C VAL A 173 -3.23 10.13 11.47
N GLU A 174 -4.22 9.26 11.65
CA GLU A 174 -5.34 9.51 12.55
C GLU A 174 -4.87 9.67 14.00
N ARG A 175 -3.97 8.80 14.47
CA ARG A 175 -3.38 8.88 15.82
C ARG A 175 -2.65 10.20 16.03
N VAL A 176 -1.88 10.65 15.05
CA VAL A 176 -1.13 11.91 15.09
C VAL A 176 -2.09 13.10 15.07
N LEU A 177 -3.10 13.12 14.19
CA LEU A 177 -4.08 14.20 14.16
C LEU A 177 -4.77 14.39 15.51
N GLN A 178 -5.08 13.30 16.22
CA GLN A 178 -5.68 13.36 17.56
C GLN A 178 -4.77 13.98 18.64
N THR A 179 -3.45 14.12 18.41
CA THR A 179 -2.56 14.73 19.41
C THR A 179 -2.62 16.25 19.42
N PHE A 180 -2.99 16.87 18.30
CA PHE A 180 -2.98 18.34 18.14
C PHE A 180 -4.26 18.92 17.53
N THR A 181 -5.24 18.09 17.17
CA THR A 181 -6.53 18.53 16.63
C THR A 181 -7.71 17.91 17.38
N ILE A 182 -8.88 18.51 17.23
CA ILE A 182 -10.18 17.95 17.62
C ILE A 182 -11.09 17.85 16.39
N PRO A 183 -12.03 16.88 16.32
CA PRO A 183 -13.05 16.87 15.30
C PRO A 183 -13.89 18.16 15.34
N ALA A 184 -14.22 18.72 14.18
CA ALA A 184 -15.21 19.80 14.13
C ALA A 184 -16.59 19.25 14.49
N THR A 185 -17.44 20.06 15.14
CA THR A 185 -18.80 19.66 15.49
C THR A 185 -19.81 20.72 15.06
N VAL A 186 -20.97 20.27 14.55
CA VAL A 186 -22.13 21.10 14.22
C VAL A 186 -23.34 20.42 14.86
N ASP A 187 -24.10 21.16 15.68
CA ASP A 187 -25.24 20.64 16.45
C ASP A 187 -24.89 19.37 17.25
N GLU A 188 -23.75 19.39 17.94
CA GLU A 188 -23.19 18.27 18.73
C GLU A 188 -22.82 17.02 17.91
N ARG A 189 -22.82 17.10 16.58
CA ARG A 189 -22.41 16.00 15.68
C ARG A 189 -21.08 16.32 15.05
N GLU A 190 -20.19 15.33 15.05
CA GLU A 190 -18.91 15.45 14.36
C GLU A 190 -19.12 15.64 12.86
N VAL A 191 -18.45 16.66 12.31
CA VAL A 191 -18.36 16.85 10.87
C VAL A 191 -17.27 15.92 10.36
N LEU A 192 -17.64 15.03 9.46
CA LEU A 192 -16.73 14.03 8.91
C LEU A 192 -15.54 14.72 8.24
N CYS A 193 -14.33 14.22 8.50
CA CYS A 193 -13.08 14.67 7.91
C CYS A 193 -12.66 16.11 8.25
N GLU A 194 -13.42 16.86 9.03
CA GLU A 194 -13.05 18.23 9.44
C GLU A 194 -12.34 18.23 10.79
N ARG A 195 -11.18 18.89 10.84
CA ARG A 195 -10.33 19.02 12.02
C ARG A 195 -10.15 20.48 12.41
N ILE A 196 -10.09 20.75 13.70
CA ILE A 196 -9.81 22.08 14.28
C ILE A 196 -8.55 21.98 15.12
N VAL A 197 -7.62 22.92 14.93
CA VAL A 197 -6.44 23.06 15.79
C VAL A 197 -6.83 23.94 16.99
N PRO A 198 -6.88 23.40 18.22
CA PRO A 198 -7.30 24.16 19.40
C PRO A 198 -6.46 25.42 19.61
N LYS A 199 -7.09 26.50 20.07
CA LYS A 199 -6.45 27.81 20.32
C LYS A 199 -5.84 28.45 19.07
N SER A 200 -6.26 28.03 17.87
CA SER A 200 -5.94 28.71 16.62
C SER A 200 -7.21 28.93 15.80
N SER A 201 -7.12 29.78 14.78
CA SER A 201 -8.19 29.96 13.79
C SER A 201 -8.13 28.93 12.65
N SER A 202 -7.24 27.94 12.74
CA SER A 202 -7.03 26.95 11.69
C SER A 202 -7.99 25.76 11.84
N SER A 203 -8.76 25.52 10.78
CA SER A 203 -9.50 24.27 10.56
C SER A 203 -9.20 23.76 9.16
N PHE A 204 -9.22 22.43 9.00
CA PHE A 204 -8.91 21.80 7.72
C PHE A 204 -9.62 20.47 7.53
N HIS A 205 -9.92 20.20 6.26
CA HIS A 205 -10.42 18.94 5.78
C HIS A 205 -9.29 17.93 5.59
N VAL A 206 -9.47 16.69 6.04
CA VAL A 206 -8.54 15.58 5.81
C VAL A 206 -9.22 14.47 5.03
N SER A 207 -8.73 14.22 3.83
CA SER A 207 -9.20 13.13 2.97
C SER A 207 -8.09 12.13 2.72
N ALA A 208 -8.42 10.89 2.36
CA ALA A 208 -7.44 9.84 2.13
C ALA A 208 -7.70 9.02 0.87
N LEU A 209 -6.70 8.92 0.00
CA LEU A 209 -6.69 7.98 -1.12
C LEU A 209 -6.15 6.62 -0.64
N HIS A 210 -6.99 5.86 0.04
CA HIS A 210 -6.56 4.60 0.68
C HIS A 210 -6.23 3.48 -0.31
N ARG A 211 -6.77 3.51 -1.53
CA ARG A 211 -6.53 2.49 -2.58
C ARG A 211 -6.54 3.14 -3.95
N TRP A 212 -5.62 2.70 -4.81
CA TRP A 212 -5.52 3.19 -6.18
C TRP A 212 -5.00 2.12 -7.14
N SER A 213 -5.02 0.85 -6.73
CA SER A 213 -4.65 -0.30 -7.56
C SER A 213 -5.44 -0.39 -8.86
N ASN A 214 -6.68 0.10 -8.90
CA ASN A 214 -7.55 0.10 -10.09
C ASN A 214 -7.28 1.28 -11.04
N HIS A 215 -6.43 2.23 -10.66
CA HIS A 215 -6.06 3.33 -11.53
C HIS A 215 -5.24 2.80 -12.73
N PRO A 216 -5.51 3.23 -13.98
CA PRO A 216 -4.81 2.76 -15.17
C PRO A 216 -3.28 2.89 -15.10
N ILE A 217 -2.79 3.98 -14.49
CA ILE A 217 -1.35 4.24 -14.31
C ILE A 217 -0.57 3.05 -13.72
N VAL A 218 -1.18 2.26 -12.83
CA VAL A 218 -0.50 1.14 -12.19
C VAL A 218 -0.25 0.03 -13.21
N SER A 219 -1.22 -0.25 -14.07
CA SER A 219 -1.07 -1.24 -15.15
C SER A 219 -0.24 -0.71 -16.31
N GLU A 220 -0.46 0.54 -16.71
CA GLU A 220 0.27 1.20 -17.83
C GLU A 220 1.76 1.28 -17.54
N TYR A 221 2.15 1.68 -16.33
CA TYR A 221 3.57 1.71 -15.93
C TYR A 221 4.28 0.37 -16.15
N TRP A 222 3.67 -0.73 -15.71
CA TRP A 222 4.27 -2.05 -15.90
C TRP A 222 4.15 -2.56 -17.33
N LEU A 223 3.06 -2.21 -18.03
CA LEU A 223 2.87 -2.53 -19.44
C LEU A 223 4.00 -1.92 -20.27
N ASP A 224 4.29 -0.64 -20.10
CA ASP A 224 5.34 0.08 -20.81
C ASP A 224 6.71 -0.56 -20.58
N ILE A 225 7.03 -0.94 -19.34
CA ILE A 225 8.28 -1.63 -18.99
C ILE A 225 8.36 -2.99 -19.70
N ILE A 226 7.31 -3.80 -19.67
CA ILE A 226 7.33 -5.13 -20.31
C ILE A 226 7.47 -5.00 -21.83
N GLN A 227 6.78 -4.03 -22.43
CA GLN A 227 6.80 -3.80 -23.87
C GLN A 227 8.21 -3.46 -24.38
N LYS A 228 9.04 -2.76 -23.59
CA LYS A 228 10.45 -2.49 -23.93
C LYS A 228 11.28 -3.76 -24.09
N HIS A 229 10.90 -4.85 -23.42
CA HIS A 229 11.60 -6.14 -23.46
C HIS A 229 10.83 -7.25 -24.18
N ARG A 230 9.82 -6.88 -24.99
CA ARG A 230 8.90 -7.84 -25.63
C ARG A 230 9.58 -8.95 -26.43
N ASP A 231 10.75 -8.65 -27.01
CA ASP A 231 11.48 -9.57 -27.88
C ASP A 231 12.39 -10.53 -27.09
N ASP A 232 12.66 -10.25 -25.81
CA ASP A 232 13.46 -11.11 -24.93
C ASP A 232 12.59 -11.96 -24.00
N VAL A 233 11.43 -11.43 -23.62
CA VAL A 233 10.47 -12.08 -22.72
C VAL A 233 9.71 -13.21 -23.42
N GLY A 234 9.59 -14.36 -22.75
CA GLY A 234 8.69 -15.44 -23.12
C GLY A 234 7.69 -15.83 -22.03
N GLY A 235 7.77 -15.21 -20.85
CA GLY A 235 6.81 -15.40 -19.77
C GLY A 235 6.99 -14.39 -18.64
N VAL A 236 5.94 -14.15 -17.86
CA VAL A 236 5.94 -13.14 -16.79
C VAL A 236 5.57 -13.76 -15.45
N VAL A 237 6.39 -13.52 -14.42
CA VAL A 237 6.03 -13.79 -13.03
C VAL A 237 5.89 -12.45 -12.30
N PHE A 238 4.65 -12.08 -12.00
CA PHE A 238 4.38 -10.95 -11.12
C PHE A 238 4.70 -11.35 -9.67
N CYS A 239 5.38 -10.47 -8.96
CA CYS A 239 5.92 -10.65 -7.63
C CYS A 239 5.33 -9.58 -6.69
N ALA A 240 4.77 -10.01 -5.57
CA ALA A 240 4.29 -9.11 -4.53
C ALA A 240 4.68 -9.62 -3.13
N PRO A 241 4.88 -8.75 -2.13
CA PRO A 241 5.13 -9.21 -0.78
C PRO A 241 3.91 -9.96 -0.25
N SER A 242 4.15 -11.04 0.46
CA SER A 242 3.11 -11.79 1.15
C SER A 242 2.58 -10.93 2.30
N ILE A 243 1.27 -10.67 2.32
CA ILE A 243 0.61 -10.02 3.44
C ILE A 243 -0.14 -11.06 4.27
N ARG A 244 0.04 -11.02 5.59
CA ARG A 244 -0.62 -11.91 6.55
C ARG A 244 -1.64 -11.13 7.38
N GLY A 245 -2.54 -11.86 8.02
CA GLY A 245 -3.56 -11.30 8.89
C GLY A 245 -4.82 -10.82 8.16
N TYR A 246 -5.52 -9.90 8.80
CA TYR A 246 -6.83 -9.42 8.39
C TYR A 246 -6.80 -8.84 6.96
N ASN A 247 -7.81 -9.18 6.18
CA ASN A 247 -8.00 -8.72 4.80
C ASN A 247 -6.89 -9.10 3.79
N SER A 248 -5.98 -10.02 4.12
CA SER A 248 -4.92 -10.51 3.22
C SER A 248 -5.45 -11.10 1.90
N LYS A 249 -6.64 -11.73 1.91
CA LYS A 249 -7.30 -12.23 0.69
C LYS A 249 -7.69 -11.11 -0.28
N ALA A 250 -8.17 -9.97 0.21
CA ALA A 250 -8.53 -8.85 -0.66
C ALA A 250 -7.30 -8.19 -1.29
N TYR A 251 -6.21 -8.08 -0.53
CA TYR A 251 -4.91 -7.67 -1.07
C TYR A 251 -4.47 -8.56 -2.24
N ARG A 252 -4.49 -9.89 -2.05
CA ARG A 252 -4.12 -10.85 -3.12
C ARG A 252 -5.01 -10.70 -4.36
N ARG A 253 -6.32 -10.54 -4.19
CA ARG A 253 -7.25 -10.29 -5.30
C ARG A 253 -6.98 -8.97 -6.02
N SER A 254 -6.66 -7.91 -5.27
CA SER A 254 -6.32 -6.62 -5.87
C SER A 254 -5.03 -6.70 -6.68
N VAL A 255 -4.02 -7.42 -6.21
CA VAL A 255 -2.77 -7.65 -6.96
C VAL A 255 -3.05 -8.47 -8.23
N TRP A 256 -3.82 -9.55 -8.10
CA TRP A 256 -4.24 -10.37 -9.24
C TRP A 256 -4.95 -9.54 -10.32
N SER A 257 -5.90 -8.69 -9.93
CA SER A 257 -6.63 -7.81 -10.85
C SER A 257 -5.72 -6.78 -11.55
N THR A 258 -4.63 -6.33 -10.92
CA THR A 258 -3.62 -5.51 -11.60
C THR A 258 -2.86 -6.34 -12.63
N CYS A 259 -2.48 -7.57 -12.31
CA CYS A 259 -1.81 -8.48 -13.24
C CYS A 259 -2.68 -8.75 -14.48
N GLU A 260 -3.98 -9.05 -14.28
CA GLU A 260 -4.92 -9.26 -15.38
C GLU A 260 -5.03 -8.04 -16.30
N ARG A 261 -5.04 -6.82 -15.75
CA ARG A 261 -5.07 -5.60 -16.57
C ARG A 261 -3.79 -5.38 -17.36
N ILE A 262 -2.63 -5.68 -16.78
CA ILE A 262 -1.34 -5.62 -17.49
C ILE A 262 -1.35 -6.62 -18.65
N MET A 263 -1.79 -7.85 -18.39
CA MET A 263 -1.81 -8.92 -19.40
C MET A 263 -2.83 -8.68 -20.50
N ALA A 264 -4.01 -8.13 -20.16
CA ALA A 264 -4.97 -7.66 -21.16
C ALA A 264 -4.38 -6.57 -22.05
N GLY A 265 -3.58 -5.65 -21.50
CA GLY A 265 -2.85 -4.64 -22.29
C GLY A 265 -1.74 -5.22 -23.17
N LEU A 266 -1.28 -6.44 -22.89
CA LEU A 266 -0.34 -7.21 -23.71
C LEU A 266 -1.05 -8.18 -24.66
N ASP A 267 -2.37 -8.07 -24.82
CA ASP A 267 -3.18 -8.98 -25.66
C ASP A 267 -3.03 -10.46 -25.24
N ASP A 268 -2.79 -10.69 -23.94
CA ASP A 268 -2.51 -12.00 -23.35
C ASP A 268 -1.37 -12.78 -24.05
N SER A 269 -0.41 -12.05 -24.63
CA SER A 269 0.67 -12.60 -25.46
C SER A 269 1.64 -13.53 -24.72
N TYR A 270 1.68 -13.49 -23.38
CA TYR A 270 2.63 -14.24 -22.57
C TYR A 270 1.94 -15.13 -21.54
N PRO A 271 2.45 -16.36 -21.31
CA PRO A 271 2.05 -17.11 -20.14
C PRO A 271 2.54 -16.37 -18.89
N TRP A 272 1.68 -16.28 -17.87
CA TRP A 272 2.01 -15.56 -16.65
C TRP A 272 1.59 -16.28 -15.37
N ARG A 273 2.24 -15.88 -14.26
CA ARG A 273 1.93 -16.35 -12.90
C ARG A 273 2.01 -15.20 -11.90
N LEU A 274 1.18 -15.26 -10.85
CA LEU A 274 1.35 -14.44 -9.66
C LEU A 274 2.08 -15.22 -8.57
N SER A 275 3.09 -14.60 -7.99
CA SER A 275 3.91 -15.15 -6.92
C SER A 275 4.02 -14.18 -5.75
N PHE A 276 4.38 -14.75 -4.60
CA PHE A 276 4.57 -14.00 -3.36
C PHE A 276 5.92 -14.31 -2.73
N PHE A 277 6.50 -13.33 -2.04
CA PHE A 277 7.74 -13.47 -1.30
C PHE A 277 7.62 -12.90 0.12
N ASN A 278 8.51 -13.33 1.02
CA ASN A 278 8.62 -12.68 2.34
C ASN A 278 9.42 -11.39 2.14
N ALA A 279 8.82 -10.24 2.47
CA ALA A 279 9.48 -8.95 2.37
C ALA A 279 10.73 -8.88 3.27
N TRP A 280 11.53 -7.83 3.09
CA TRP A 280 12.77 -7.63 3.84
C TRP A 280 12.55 -7.59 5.36
N ASP A 281 11.41 -7.07 5.80
CA ASP A 281 11.01 -6.91 7.19
C ASP A 281 10.19 -8.11 7.73
N GLN A 282 10.04 -9.17 6.93
CA GLN A 282 9.27 -10.35 7.28
C GLN A 282 10.13 -11.57 7.59
N TRP A 283 9.61 -12.43 8.46
CA TRP A 283 10.16 -13.73 8.78
C TRP A 283 10.09 -14.69 7.58
N ASN A 284 11.02 -15.64 7.57
CA ASN A 284 11.14 -16.66 6.54
C ASN A 284 10.15 -17.78 6.76
N LEU A 285 8.90 -17.52 6.38
CA LEU A 285 7.83 -18.51 6.46
C LEU A 285 7.62 -19.18 5.09
N PRO A 286 7.24 -20.47 5.07
CA PRO A 286 6.96 -21.16 3.83
C PRO A 286 5.81 -20.51 3.06
N LEU A 287 5.98 -20.38 1.75
CA LEU A 287 4.98 -19.81 0.84
C LEU A 287 4.63 -20.83 -0.24
N ARG A 288 3.35 -21.20 -0.34
CA ARG A 288 2.84 -22.12 -1.37
C ARG A 288 3.07 -21.58 -2.78
N ASP A 289 2.83 -20.29 -2.96
CA ASP A 289 2.98 -19.58 -4.23
C ASP A 289 4.26 -18.75 -4.24
N SER A 290 5.38 -19.34 -3.82
CA SER A 290 6.67 -18.65 -3.81
C SER A 290 7.13 -18.31 -5.23
N VAL A 291 7.95 -17.27 -5.36
CA VAL A 291 8.61 -16.89 -6.64
C VAL A 291 9.25 -18.12 -7.28
N LYS A 292 10.10 -18.85 -6.53
CA LYS A 292 10.74 -20.10 -6.99
C LYS A 292 9.77 -21.14 -7.53
N ALA A 293 8.68 -21.40 -6.81
CA ALA A 293 7.69 -22.41 -7.22
C ALA A 293 6.94 -21.97 -8.49
N GLN A 294 6.58 -20.69 -8.60
CA GLN A 294 5.85 -20.17 -9.75
C GLN A 294 6.74 -20.03 -10.99
N THR A 295 7.98 -19.57 -10.84
CA THR A 295 8.96 -19.55 -11.92
C THR A 295 9.18 -20.95 -12.47
N LYS A 296 9.45 -21.95 -11.62
CA LYS A 296 9.63 -23.35 -12.06
C LYS A 296 8.41 -23.90 -12.82
N ARG A 297 7.20 -23.54 -12.40
CA ARG A 297 5.96 -23.94 -13.09
C ARG A 297 5.80 -23.26 -14.44
N LEU A 298 6.29 -22.03 -14.57
CA LEU A 298 6.22 -21.26 -15.80
C LEU A 298 7.30 -21.67 -16.81
N THR A 299 8.48 -22.12 -16.36
CA THR A 299 9.60 -22.53 -17.22
C THR A 299 9.20 -23.55 -18.29
N ALA A 300 8.29 -24.48 -17.98
CA ALA A 300 7.82 -25.48 -18.94
C ALA A 300 6.97 -24.89 -20.09
N CYS A 301 6.47 -23.66 -19.93
CA CYS A 301 5.63 -22.96 -20.91
C CYS A 301 6.40 -21.91 -21.72
N VAL A 302 7.68 -21.67 -21.41
CA VAL A 302 8.49 -20.62 -22.03
C VAL A 302 9.31 -21.21 -23.16
N ALA A 303 9.30 -20.55 -24.32
CA ALA A 303 10.05 -20.99 -25.49
C ALA A 303 11.56 -20.98 -25.24
N SER A 304 12.28 -21.91 -25.87
CA SER A 304 13.74 -21.98 -25.78
C SER A 304 14.37 -20.67 -26.27
N GLY A 305 15.32 -20.13 -25.51
CA GLY A 305 15.99 -18.85 -25.82
C GLY A 305 15.25 -17.60 -25.33
N LYS A 306 14.05 -17.74 -24.76
CA LYS A 306 13.31 -16.63 -24.14
C LYS A 306 13.47 -16.63 -22.62
N GLN A 307 13.25 -15.46 -22.02
CA GLN A 307 13.48 -15.20 -20.60
C GLN A 307 12.17 -15.08 -19.82
N ILE A 308 12.23 -15.27 -18.50
CA ILE A 308 11.10 -15.04 -17.59
C ILE A 308 11.27 -13.70 -16.88
N ALA A 309 10.40 -12.74 -17.16
CA ALA A 309 10.40 -11.46 -16.45
C ALA A 309 9.88 -11.63 -15.02
N LEU A 310 10.59 -11.09 -14.03
CA LEU A 310 10.11 -11.01 -12.64
C LEU A 310 9.73 -9.57 -12.33
N ILE A 311 8.45 -9.31 -12.05
CA ILE A 311 7.93 -7.95 -11.99
C ILE A 311 7.41 -7.63 -10.59
N PRO A 312 7.98 -6.66 -9.85
CA PRO A 312 7.50 -6.28 -8.52
C PRO A 312 6.20 -5.45 -8.61
N VAL A 313 5.11 -6.04 -9.09
CA VAL A 313 3.86 -5.38 -9.50
C VAL A 313 3.22 -4.47 -8.45
N SER A 314 3.55 -4.68 -7.17
CA SER A 314 3.03 -3.92 -6.03
C SER A 314 3.91 -2.75 -5.56
N SER A 315 5.06 -2.52 -6.20
CA SER A 315 6.04 -1.51 -5.81
C SER A 315 6.37 -0.61 -7.00
N ILE A 316 5.85 0.61 -7.02
CA ILE A 316 6.11 1.59 -8.10
C ILE A 316 7.39 2.38 -7.86
N LEU A 317 7.79 2.51 -6.59
CA LEU A 317 9.05 3.11 -6.20
C LEU A 317 10.05 2.02 -5.78
N PRO A 318 11.35 2.21 -6.05
CA PRO A 318 12.38 1.30 -5.57
C PRO A 318 12.32 1.13 -4.06
N ASP A 319 12.39 -0.13 -3.60
CA ASP A 319 12.49 -0.43 -2.18
C ASP A 319 13.45 -1.61 -1.88
N PHE A 320 13.71 -1.87 -0.59
CA PHE A 320 14.54 -3.00 -0.15
C PHE A 320 14.10 -4.33 -0.80
N ASN A 321 12.83 -4.48 -1.16
CA ASN A 321 12.35 -5.66 -1.85
C ASN A 321 12.78 -5.70 -3.31
N THR A 322 12.65 -4.58 -4.03
CA THR A 322 13.04 -4.51 -5.45
C THR A 322 14.54 -4.58 -5.63
N PHE A 323 15.31 -3.99 -4.72
CA PHE A 323 16.75 -3.80 -4.93
C PHE A 323 17.62 -4.84 -4.16
N SER A 324 17.08 -5.51 -3.14
CA SER A 324 17.79 -6.56 -2.40
C SER A 324 17.08 -7.90 -2.45
N VAL A 325 15.82 -7.98 -1.99
CA VAL A 325 15.16 -9.27 -1.75
C VAL A 325 14.90 -10.04 -3.05
N LEU A 326 14.26 -9.41 -4.03
CA LEU A 326 13.95 -10.04 -5.31
C LEU A 326 15.20 -10.42 -6.10
N PRO A 327 16.21 -9.53 -6.27
CA PRO A 327 17.48 -9.91 -6.89
C PRO A 327 18.16 -11.10 -6.22
N ASN A 328 18.15 -11.17 -4.88
CA ASN A 328 18.71 -12.32 -4.15
C ASN A 328 17.92 -13.61 -4.38
N ILE A 329 16.58 -13.53 -4.43
CA ILE A 329 15.74 -14.66 -4.78
C ILE A 329 16.12 -15.16 -6.17
N THR A 330 16.32 -14.26 -7.14
CA THR A 330 16.61 -14.70 -8.51
C THR A 330 18.02 -15.19 -8.72
N LYS A 331 19.03 -14.62 -8.05
CA LYS A 331 20.39 -15.20 -8.01
C LYS A 331 20.36 -16.67 -7.57
N SER A 332 19.48 -17.00 -6.62
CA SER A 332 19.29 -18.40 -6.17
C SER A 332 18.57 -19.30 -7.20
N LEU A 333 17.83 -18.72 -8.15
CA LEU A 333 17.19 -19.44 -9.27
C LEU A 333 18.17 -19.65 -10.41
N LEU A 334 18.94 -18.61 -10.76
CA LEU A 334 19.95 -18.61 -11.81
C LEU A 334 21.09 -19.60 -11.57
N ALA A 335 21.44 -19.86 -10.31
CA ALA A 335 22.35 -20.92 -9.93
C ALA A 335 21.84 -22.34 -10.32
N GLN A 336 20.59 -22.48 -10.80
CA GLN A 336 19.96 -23.74 -11.20
C GLN A 336 19.65 -23.88 -12.71
N LYS A 337 19.63 -22.79 -13.52
CA LYS A 337 19.71 -22.68 -15.00
C LYS A 337 19.31 -21.25 -15.44
N SER A 338 19.57 -20.89 -16.70
CA SER A 338 19.48 -19.54 -17.32
C SER A 338 18.09 -18.88 -17.27
N ASP A 339 17.76 -18.23 -16.15
CA ASP A 339 16.58 -17.38 -15.96
C ASP A 339 17.01 -15.90 -15.82
N ILE A 340 16.75 -15.05 -16.80
CA ILE A 340 17.12 -13.63 -16.69
C ILE A 340 16.10 -12.91 -15.82
N VAL A 341 16.57 -12.25 -14.76
CA VAL A 341 15.78 -11.18 -14.13
C VAL A 341 15.68 -10.08 -15.16
N ILE A 342 14.47 -9.73 -15.59
CA ILE A 342 14.27 -8.39 -16.12
C ILE A 342 14.32 -7.45 -14.92
N ASP A 343 15.55 -7.06 -14.59
CA ASP A 343 15.90 -6.13 -13.52
C ASP A 343 16.12 -4.75 -14.14
N ASP A 344 15.24 -4.33 -15.05
CA ASP A 344 15.24 -2.96 -15.57
C ASP A 344 14.52 -1.98 -14.63
N VAL A 345 14.35 -2.35 -13.36
CA VAL A 345 14.02 -1.37 -12.31
C VAL A 345 15.26 -0.55 -11.91
N TYR A 346 16.45 -0.88 -12.45
CA TYR A 346 17.71 -0.27 -12.02
C TYR A 346 18.38 0.73 -12.96
N LEU A 347 17.86 1.02 -14.15
CA LEU A 347 18.59 1.89 -15.10
C LEU A 347 17.83 3.03 -15.79
N GLU A 348 16.57 3.32 -15.44
CA GLU A 348 15.86 4.50 -15.98
C GLU A 348 15.43 5.54 -14.92
N TYR A 349 16.21 5.67 -13.85
CA TYR A 349 16.20 6.88 -13.01
C TYR A 349 17.57 7.59 -13.04
N ARG A 350 18.17 7.69 -14.24
CA ARG A 350 19.25 8.64 -14.53
C ARG A 350 18.78 9.72 -15.49
#